data_AF-A0A4V1SEB6-F1
#
_entry.id   AF-A0A4V1SEB6-F1
#
_cell.length_a   1.000
_cell.length_b   1.000
_cell.length_c   1.000
_cell.angle_alpha   90.00
_cell.angle_beta   90.00
_cell.angle_gamma   90.00
#
_symmetry.space_group_name_H-M   'P 1'
#
loop_
_entity.id
_entity.type
_entity.pdbx_description
1 polymer ?
#
loop_
_entity_poly.entity_id
_entity_poly.type
_entity_poly.pdbx_seq_one_letter_code
_entity_poly.pdbx_strand_id
1 'polypeptide(L)'
;MVFVGKSLGAALASVLILASSSAFADEWAETLRTSVMTEIEKIEIDSLFKQAELSKRYMSALDALEKKLMAEGNLDIILHIREERQAIEKSGQPSTHADKPITELRDKYNSALKVIRDELALSRKKVADRISLKIKDQETALTRSGKIDEALAVRKDGERLLLELTAGSDDSPVAEAADPRTTMLPDLKPLKQITVPSQTPPANPAPFMIKGRWLEDMTVPPLKQKISGNILIGHFEKKISPLVVLAPGNAWSGSQGVRLDVSLGKFHATKSRFKQIDFGGDNACELYFTNCFLDDCSFAKSGGWWGMDQAVKFYFENCVITERFATKMNVPDTGFRAQSCVFEKIEFARFGFAKKEPADYVNHPWEKLNNCRFVGCEIPISVLLLTRDCIFESCIFVDDPD
;
A
#
# COMPACT_ATOMS: atom_id res chain seq x y z
N MET A 1 -1.87 -84.26 -20.61
CA MET A 1 -2.19 -84.02 -19.18
C MET A 1 -1.00 -83.32 -18.55
N VAL A 2 -0.92 -81.99 -18.67
CA VAL A 2 -0.04 -81.13 -17.85
C VAL A 2 -0.77 -79.79 -17.70
N PHE A 3 -1.15 -79.48 -16.46
CA PHE A 3 -1.72 -78.19 -16.04
C PHE A 3 -0.58 -77.15 -16.00
N VAL A 4 -0.77 -75.98 -16.60
CA VAL A 4 0.03 -74.78 -16.30
C VAL A 4 -0.92 -73.68 -15.90
N GLY A 5 -0.73 -73.21 -14.66
CA GLY A 5 -1.65 -72.41 -13.88
C GLY A 5 -1.63 -70.91 -14.20
N LYS A 6 -2.78 -70.32 -13.89
CA LYS A 6 -3.04 -68.88 -13.69
C LYS A 6 -2.29 -68.38 -12.45
N SER A 7 -1.69 -67.19 -12.50
CA SER A 7 -2.02 -66.06 -11.59
C SER A 7 -1.08 -64.87 -11.81
N LEU A 8 -1.59 -63.78 -12.41
CA LEU A 8 -1.09 -62.43 -12.15
C LEU A 8 -2.31 -61.57 -11.81
N GLY A 9 -2.63 -61.52 -10.52
CA GLY A 9 -3.72 -60.73 -9.97
C GLY A 9 -3.18 -59.44 -9.37
N ALA A 10 -3.71 -58.32 -9.87
CA ALA A 10 -4.06 -57.09 -9.15
C ALA A 10 -3.07 -56.55 -8.10
N ALA A 11 -2.24 -55.58 -8.49
CA ALA A 11 -1.62 -54.64 -7.57
C ALA A 11 -1.34 -53.31 -8.29
N LEU A 12 -2.36 -52.45 -8.51
CA LEU A 12 -2.15 -51.07 -9.01
C LEU A 12 -3.42 -50.18 -8.95
N ALA A 13 -4.26 -50.30 -7.92
CA ALA A 13 -5.51 -49.52 -7.82
C ALA A 13 -5.73 -48.81 -6.46
N SER A 14 -4.66 -48.43 -5.73
CA SER A 14 -4.80 -47.82 -4.39
C SER A 14 -4.12 -46.47 -4.19
N VAL A 15 -3.59 -45.84 -5.24
CA VAL A 15 -2.87 -44.54 -5.12
C VAL A 15 -3.72 -43.33 -5.57
N LEU A 16 -4.91 -43.53 -6.15
CA LEU A 16 -5.71 -42.44 -6.73
C LEU A 16 -6.75 -41.79 -5.79
N ILE A 17 -6.84 -42.19 -4.52
CA ILE A 17 -7.88 -41.70 -3.59
C ILE A 17 -7.39 -40.51 -2.72
N LEU A 18 -6.09 -40.23 -2.68
CA LEU A 18 -5.53 -39.17 -1.80
C LEU A 18 -5.56 -37.75 -2.40
N ALA A 19 -5.83 -37.58 -3.70
CA ALA A 19 -5.79 -36.26 -4.34
C ALA A 19 -7.15 -35.53 -4.38
N SER A 20 -8.26 -36.22 -4.08
CA SER A 20 -9.60 -35.62 -4.17
C SER A 20 -10.12 -35.02 -2.86
N SER A 21 -9.49 -35.31 -1.73
CA SER A 21 -9.89 -34.81 -0.41
C SER A 21 -9.43 -33.37 -0.12
N SER A 22 -8.35 -32.89 -0.74
CA SER A 22 -7.85 -31.51 -0.50
C SER A 22 -8.73 -30.43 -1.14
N ALA A 23 -9.32 -30.70 -2.30
CA ALA A 23 -10.09 -29.71 -3.05
C ALA A 23 -11.32 -29.17 -2.29
N PHE A 24 -11.95 -30.00 -1.45
CA PHE A 24 -13.12 -29.58 -0.68
C PHE A 24 -12.75 -28.62 0.47
N ALA A 25 -11.64 -28.89 1.16
CA ALA A 25 -11.16 -28.02 2.24
C ALA A 25 -10.78 -26.64 1.70
N ASP A 26 -10.11 -26.60 0.55
CA ASP A 26 -9.71 -25.36 -0.12
C ASP A 26 -10.93 -24.54 -0.59
N GLU A 27 -11.92 -25.17 -1.22
CA GLU A 27 -13.15 -24.49 -1.68
C GLU A 27 -13.97 -23.93 -0.52
N TRP A 28 -14.09 -24.70 0.57
CA TRP A 28 -14.78 -24.24 1.78
C TRP A 28 -14.04 -23.07 2.42
N ALA A 29 -12.71 -23.14 2.52
CA ALA A 29 -11.88 -22.09 3.12
C ALA A 29 -11.96 -20.79 2.30
N GLU A 30 -11.92 -20.86 0.97
CA GLU A 30 -12.06 -19.67 0.12
C GLU A 30 -13.46 -19.07 0.15
N THR A 31 -14.50 -19.91 0.22
CA THR A 31 -15.88 -19.43 0.40
C THR A 31 -16.04 -18.71 1.73
N LEU A 32 -15.47 -19.26 2.81
CA LEU A 32 -15.48 -18.64 4.12
C LEU A 32 -14.71 -17.33 4.10
N ARG A 33 -13.46 -17.32 3.57
CA ARG A 33 -12.63 -16.11 3.46
C ARG A 33 -13.35 -15.00 2.69
N THR A 34 -13.91 -15.30 1.52
CA THR A 34 -14.65 -14.32 0.70
C THR A 34 -15.84 -13.74 1.45
N SER A 35 -16.64 -14.61 2.10
CA SER A 35 -17.79 -14.17 2.91
C SER A 35 -17.37 -13.25 4.06
N VAL A 36 -16.23 -13.53 4.68
CA VAL A 36 -15.69 -12.78 5.82
C VAL A 36 -15.16 -11.42 5.40
N MET A 37 -14.37 -11.39 4.32
CA MET A 37 -13.84 -10.15 3.76
C MET A 37 -14.98 -9.21 3.35
N THR A 38 -16.03 -9.74 2.71
CA THR A 38 -17.21 -8.93 2.35
C THR A 38 -17.93 -8.36 3.58
N GLU A 39 -18.06 -9.14 4.66
CA GLU A 39 -18.71 -8.66 5.90
C GLU A 39 -17.86 -7.56 6.58
N ILE A 40 -16.54 -7.71 6.57
CA ILE A 40 -15.61 -6.72 7.15
C ILE A 40 -15.56 -5.45 6.33
N GLU A 41 -15.45 -5.55 5.01
CA GLU A 41 -15.49 -4.40 4.11
C GLU A 41 -16.77 -3.59 4.33
N LYS A 42 -17.92 -4.27 4.50
CA LYS A 42 -19.17 -3.59 4.81
C LYS A 42 -19.12 -2.83 6.13
N ILE A 43 -18.61 -3.46 7.20
CA ILE A 43 -18.49 -2.82 8.52
C ILE A 43 -17.53 -1.62 8.46
N GLU A 44 -16.44 -1.73 7.71
CA GLU A 44 -15.47 -0.66 7.52
C GLU A 44 -16.07 0.51 6.75
N ILE A 45 -16.78 0.24 5.65
CA ILE A 45 -17.49 1.26 4.87
C ILE A 45 -18.53 1.97 5.75
N ASP A 46 -19.32 1.23 6.53
CA ASP A 46 -20.30 1.81 7.46
C ASP A 46 -19.62 2.70 8.52
N SER A 47 -18.47 2.28 9.05
CA SER A 47 -17.66 3.09 9.97
C SER A 47 -17.12 4.36 9.31
N LEU A 48 -16.62 4.28 8.07
CA LEU A 48 -16.16 5.44 7.31
C LEU A 48 -17.28 6.46 7.06
N PHE A 49 -18.49 6.00 6.75
CA PHE A 49 -19.65 6.88 6.63
C PHE A 49 -19.99 7.58 7.95
N LYS A 50 -19.99 6.86 9.08
CA LYS A 50 -20.19 7.45 10.40
C LYS A 50 -19.13 8.51 10.73
N GLN A 51 -17.86 8.23 10.42
CA GLN A 51 -16.76 9.18 10.62
C GLN A 51 -16.93 10.43 9.75
N ALA A 52 -17.27 10.27 8.47
CA ALA A 52 -17.51 11.39 7.55
C ALA A 52 -18.70 12.24 8.00
N GLU A 53 -19.79 11.62 8.46
CA GLU A 53 -20.94 12.33 9.01
C GLU A 53 -20.58 13.11 10.29
N LEU A 54 -19.82 12.48 11.19
CA LEU A 54 -19.33 13.13 12.40
C LEU A 54 -18.44 14.34 12.08
N SER A 55 -17.50 14.20 11.13
CA SER A 55 -16.66 15.30 10.64
C SER A 55 -17.50 16.44 10.05
N LYS A 56 -18.53 16.13 9.27
CA LYS A 56 -19.46 17.16 8.74
C LYS A 56 -20.21 17.89 9.87
N ARG A 57 -20.69 17.17 10.88
CA ARG A 57 -21.34 17.77 12.06
C ARG A 57 -20.38 18.64 12.86
N TYR A 58 -19.14 18.21 13.02
CA TYR A 58 -18.07 18.97 13.67
C TYR A 58 -17.77 20.28 12.93
N MET A 59 -17.60 20.23 11.60
CA MET A 59 -17.39 21.42 10.77
C MET A 59 -18.54 22.42 10.87
N SER A 60 -19.79 21.94 10.90
CA SER A 60 -20.97 22.80 11.12
C SER A 60 -20.97 23.45 12.51
N ALA A 61 -20.51 22.73 13.54
CA ALA A 61 -20.37 23.29 14.88
C ALA A 61 -19.28 24.37 14.94
N LEU A 62 -18.17 24.17 14.23
CA LEU A 62 -17.13 25.19 14.07
C LEU A 62 -17.63 26.42 13.31
N ASP A 63 -18.43 26.26 12.24
CA ASP A 63 -19.07 27.37 11.52
C ASP A 63 -19.99 28.20 12.44
N ALA A 64 -20.76 27.53 13.29
CA ALA A 64 -21.63 28.19 14.25
C ALA A 64 -20.82 28.96 15.32
N LEU A 65 -19.71 28.38 15.79
CA LEU A 65 -18.81 29.01 16.75
C LEU A 65 -18.10 30.23 16.13
N GLU A 66 -17.63 30.13 14.89
CA GLU A 66 -17.01 31.25 14.14
C GLU A 66 -17.98 32.43 14.05
N LYS A 67 -19.24 32.19 13.65
CA LYS A 67 -20.27 33.25 13.56
C LYS A 67 -20.54 33.93 14.90
N LYS A 68 -20.54 33.17 16.01
CA LYS A 68 -20.72 33.72 17.35
C LYS A 68 -19.54 34.63 17.73
N LEU A 69 -18.32 34.18 17.53
CA LEU A 69 -17.10 34.93 17.87
C LEU A 69 -16.89 36.15 16.97
N MET A 70 -17.36 36.10 15.72
CA MET A 70 -17.42 37.27 14.84
C MET A 70 -18.28 38.39 15.43
N ALA A 71 -19.43 38.04 16.04
CA ALA A 71 -20.29 39.02 16.69
C ALA A 71 -19.66 39.60 17.97
N GLU A 72 -18.79 38.83 18.63
CA GLU A 72 -18.05 39.24 19.84
C GLU A 72 -16.74 39.99 19.51
N GLY A 73 -16.30 39.99 18.25
CA GLY A 73 -15.10 40.70 17.80
C GLY A 73 -13.77 40.03 18.17
N ASN A 74 -13.75 38.70 18.40
CA ASN A 74 -12.53 37.98 18.82
C ASN A 74 -11.77 37.39 17.62
N LEU A 75 -10.87 38.18 17.04
CA LEU A 75 -10.13 37.80 15.82
C LEU A 75 -9.22 36.59 16.00
N ASP A 76 -8.50 36.48 17.13
CA ASP A 76 -7.48 35.46 17.32
C ASP A 76 -8.09 34.05 17.32
N ILE A 77 -9.21 33.86 18.05
CA ILE A 77 -9.90 32.57 18.09
C ILE A 77 -10.51 32.22 16.72
N ILE A 78 -10.97 33.22 15.95
CA ILE A 78 -11.50 32.99 14.60
C ILE A 78 -10.41 32.42 13.68
N LEU A 79 -9.18 32.91 13.77
CA LEU A 79 -8.06 32.37 12.98
C LEU A 79 -7.78 30.90 13.36
N HIS A 80 -7.73 30.57 14.65
CA HIS A 80 -7.53 29.19 15.10
C HIS A 80 -8.68 28.26 14.69
N ILE A 81 -9.94 28.73 14.63
CA ILE A 81 -11.05 27.94 14.09
C ILE A 81 -10.86 27.63 12.61
N ARG A 82 -10.33 28.58 11.82
CA ARG A 82 -10.05 28.34 10.40
C ARG A 82 -8.92 27.35 10.20
N GLU A 83 -7.88 27.39 11.04
CA GLU A 83 -6.79 26.42 11.04
C GLU A 83 -7.28 25.02 11.44
N GLU A 84 -8.12 24.92 12.47
CA GLU A 84 -8.81 23.68 12.89
C GLU A 84 -9.61 23.07 11.73
N ARG A 85 -10.39 23.88 11.01
CA ARG A 85 -11.16 23.44 9.83
C ARG A 85 -10.26 22.89 8.73
N GLN A 86 -9.18 23.60 8.40
CA GLN A 86 -8.23 23.13 7.39
C GLN A 86 -7.51 21.85 7.83
N ALA A 87 -7.22 21.69 9.11
CA ALA A 87 -6.61 20.47 9.65
C ALA A 87 -7.53 19.26 9.47
N ILE A 88 -8.82 19.41 9.79
CA ILE A 88 -9.84 18.37 9.59
C ILE A 88 -10.01 18.05 8.10
N GLU A 89 -10.07 19.06 7.23
CA GLU A 89 -10.25 18.85 5.79
C GLU A 89 -9.05 18.13 5.14
N LYS A 90 -7.82 18.47 5.56
CA LYS A 90 -6.60 17.89 4.98
C LYS A 90 -6.25 16.52 5.56
N SER A 91 -6.38 16.35 6.88
CA SER A 91 -5.84 15.20 7.61
C SER A 91 -6.89 14.35 8.31
N GLY A 92 -8.12 14.84 8.44
CA GLY A 92 -9.15 14.23 9.29
C GLY A 92 -8.87 14.36 10.80
N GLN A 93 -7.79 15.05 11.20
CA GLN A 93 -7.42 15.24 12.60
C GLN A 93 -7.60 16.71 13.04
N PRO A 94 -8.07 16.94 14.28
CA PRO A 94 -8.10 18.25 14.90
C PRO A 94 -6.72 18.92 14.98
N SER A 95 -6.68 20.25 15.09
CA SER A 95 -5.44 20.98 15.41
C SER A 95 -5.08 20.86 16.89
N THR A 96 -4.00 21.53 17.31
CA THR A 96 -3.52 21.52 18.70
C THR A 96 -3.77 22.83 19.46
N HIS A 97 -4.56 23.76 18.92
CA HIS A 97 -4.85 25.03 19.62
C HIS A 97 -5.53 24.79 20.97
N ALA A 98 -5.19 25.61 21.96
CA ALA A 98 -5.62 25.48 23.36
C ALA A 98 -6.82 26.37 23.72
N ASP A 99 -7.47 27.02 22.74
CA ASP A 99 -8.63 27.87 22.99
C ASP A 99 -9.78 27.04 23.53
N LYS A 100 -10.20 27.36 24.75
CA LYS A 100 -11.28 26.67 25.47
C LYS A 100 -12.50 26.31 24.60
N PRO A 101 -13.11 27.23 23.80
CA PRO A 101 -14.28 26.88 23.02
C PRO A 101 -14.00 25.88 21.89
N ILE A 102 -12.76 25.86 21.34
CA ILE A 102 -12.34 24.87 20.33
C ILE A 102 -12.08 23.53 21.02
N THR A 103 -11.36 23.53 22.15
CA THR A 103 -11.05 22.32 22.90
C THR A 103 -12.32 21.59 23.36
N GLU A 104 -13.33 22.30 23.85
CA GLU A 104 -14.61 21.69 24.25
C GLU A 104 -15.35 20.99 23.09
N LEU A 105 -15.28 21.55 21.88
CA LEU A 105 -15.85 20.89 20.69
C LEU A 105 -14.99 19.70 20.27
N ARG A 106 -13.66 19.84 20.31
CA ARG A 106 -12.69 18.80 19.98
C ARG A 106 -12.83 17.58 20.88
N ASP A 107 -12.99 17.78 22.17
CA ASP A 107 -13.17 16.69 23.14
C ASP A 107 -14.44 15.87 22.86
N LYS A 108 -15.53 16.55 22.48
CA LYS A 108 -16.78 15.91 22.05
C LYS A 108 -16.58 15.13 20.76
N TYR A 109 -15.88 15.71 19.78
CA TYR A 109 -15.56 15.06 18.51
C TYR A 109 -14.71 13.81 18.72
N ASN A 110 -13.62 13.92 19.49
CA ASN A 110 -12.72 12.81 19.79
C ASN A 110 -13.41 11.71 20.59
N SER A 111 -14.28 12.07 21.54
CA SER A 111 -15.09 11.10 22.28
C SER A 111 -16.04 10.33 21.36
N ALA A 112 -16.70 11.02 20.43
CA ALA A 112 -17.57 10.39 19.44
C ALA A 112 -16.78 9.52 18.44
N LEU A 113 -15.60 9.96 18.00
CA LEU A 113 -14.69 9.16 17.18
C LEU A 113 -14.27 7.88 17.89
N LYS A 114 -13.95 7.97 19.19
CA LYS A 114 -13.60 6.80 20.00
C LYS A 114 -14.75 5.78 20.02
N VAL A 115 -15.99 6.23 20.20
CA VAL A 115 -17.17 5.34 20.16
C VAL A 115 -17.28 4.63 18.80
N ILE A 116 -17.08 5.34 17.69
CA ILE A 116 -17.10 4.72 16.35
C ILE A 116 -16.00 3.67 16.20
N ARG A 117 -14.79 3.94 16.68
CA ARG A 117 -13.67 2.97 16.67
C ARG A 117 -13.96 1.76 17.55
N ASP A 118 -14.48 1.97 18.75
CA ASP A 118 -14.85 0.89 19.68
C ASP A 118 -15.97 0.02 19.07
N GLU A 119 -16.96 0.62 18.38
CA GLU A 119 -18.00 -0.10 17.65
C GLU A 119 -17.44 -0.94 16.48
N LEU A 120 -16.50 -0.38 15.72
CA LEU A 120 -15.80 -1.08 14.63
C LEU A 120 -15.03 -2.29 15.17
N ALA A 121 -14.23 -2.09 16.22
CA ALA A 121 -13.47 -3.15 16.87
C ALA A 121 -14.39 -4.25 17.42
N LEU A 122 -15.49 -3.88 18.10
CA LEU A 122 -16.49 -4.82 18.59
C LEU A 122 -17.15 -5.61 17.44
N SER A 123 -17.43 -4.95 16.32
CA SER A 123 -18.05 -5.59 15.16
C SER A 123 -17.10 -6.57 14.47
N ARG A 124 -15.82 -6.21 14.31
CA ARG A 124 -14.77 -7.12 13.84
C ARG A 124 -14.62 -8.34 14.76
N LYS A 125 -14.60 -8.12 16.09
CA LYS A 125 -14.57 -9.20 17.07
C LYS A 125 -15.76 -10.16 16.92
N LYS A 126 -16.98 -9.64 16.75
CA LYS A 126 -18.18 -10.47 16.51
C LYS A 126 -18.08 -11.30 15.24
N VAL A 127 -17.47 -10.76 14.17
CA VAL A 127 -17.20 -11.50 12.94
C VAL A 127 -16.20 -12.63 13.21
N ALA A 128 -15.08 -12.33 13.87
CA ALA A 128 -14.08 -13.33 14.27
C ALA A 128 -14.68 -14.46 15.15
N ASP A 129 -15.48 -14.12 16.16
CA ASP A 129 -16.16 -15.10 17.02
C ASP A 129 -17.08 -16.03 16.21
N ARG A 130 -17.85 -15.47 15.26
CA ARG A 130 -18.76 -16.24 14.40
C ARG A 130 -17.99 -17.20 13.48
N ILE A 131 -16.85 -16.75 12.96
CA ILE A 131 -15.98 -17.56 12.10
C ILE A 131 -15.34 -18.69 12.89
N SER A 132 -14.83 -18.40 14.09
CA SER A 132 -14.27 -19.41 14.99
C SER A 132 -15.30 -20.53 15.27
N LEU A 133 -16.56 -20.17 15.47
CA LEU A 133 -17.63 -21.15 15.64
C LEU A 133 -17.86 -22.00 14.37
N LYS A 134 -17.95 -21.38 13.19
CA LYS A 134 -18.10 -22.09 11.91
C LYS A 134 -16.94 -23.06 11.63
N ILE A 135 -15.71 -22.67 11.96
CA ILE A 135 -14.52 -23.53 11.83
C ILE A 135 -14.66 -24.75 12.75
N LYS A 136 -15.03 -24.55 14.03
CA LYS A 136 -15.22 -25.65 14.99
C LYS A 136 -16.34 -26.60 14.60
N ASP A 137 -17.45 -26.07 14.09
CA ASP A 137 -18.59 -26.88 13.64
C ASP A 137 -18.17 -27.75 12.44
N GLN A 138 -17.42 -27.18 11.49
CA GLN A 138 -16.90 -27.90 10.34
C GLN A 138 -15.84 -28.95 10.73
N GLU A 139 -14.91 -28.61 11.63
CA GLU A 139 -13.92 -29.53 12.19
C GLU A 139 -14.62 -30.73 12.86
N THR A 140 -15.66 -30.46 13.66
CA THR A 140 -16.46 -31.50 14.33
C THR A 140 -17.19 -32.40 13.32
N ALA A 141 -17.78 -31.82 12.27
CA ALA A 141 -18.47 -32.57 11.22
C ALA A 141 -17.52 -33.49 10.45
N LEU A 142 -16.35 -32.96 10.04
CA LEU A 142 -15.31 -33.72 9.34
C LEU A 142 -14.75 -34.84 10.21
N THR A 143 -14.50 -34.57 11.49
CA THR A 143 -14.05 -35.58 12.46
C THR A 143 -15.07 -36.71 12.63
N ARG A 144 -16.36 -36.38 12.77
CA ARG A 144 -17.44 -37.40 12.87
C ARG A 144 -17.55 -38.26 11.62
N SER A 145 -17.21 -37.71 10.45
CA SER A 145 -17.21 -38.43 9.18
C SER A 145 -15.93 -39.25 8.92
N GLY A 146 -14.96 -39.25 9.84
CA GLY A 146 -13.68 -39.96 9.69
C GLY A 146 -12.67 -39.25 8.77
N LYS A 147 -12.95 -38.02 8.33
CA LYS A 147 -12.09 -37.20 7.46
C LYS A 147 -11.11 -36.36 8.29
N ILE A 148 -10.19 -37.03 8.98
CA ILE A 148 -9.29 -36.39 9.96
C ILE A 148 -8.33 -35.39 9.31
N ASP A 149 -7.75 -35.71 8.15
CA ASP A 149 -6.81 -34.83 7.46
C ASP A 149 -7.48 -33.51 6.99
N GLU A 150 -8.73 -33.61 6.50
CA GLU A 150 -9.52 -32.43 6.11
C GLU A 150 -9.87 -31.57 7.33
N ALA A 151 -10.17 -32.18 8.49
CA ALA A 151 -10.43 -31.46 9.73
C ALA A 151 -9.20 -30.68 10.21
N LEU A 152 -8.00 -31.28 10.11
CA LEU A 152 -6.75 -30.60 10.45
C LEU A 152 -6.42 -29.45 9.48
N ALA A 153 -6.68 -29.62 8.19
CA ALA A 153 -6.52 -28.55 7.20
C ALA A 153 -7.45 -27.36 7.49
N VAL A 154 -8.75 -27.63 7.71
CA VAL A 154 -9.74 -26.61 8.08
C VAL A 154 -9.34 -25.87 9.35
N ARG A 155 -8.83 -26.58 10.36
CA ARG A 155 -8.33 -25.95 11.59
C ARG A 155 -7.16 -25.01 11.32
N LYS A 156 -6.15 -25.47 10.55
CA LYS A 156 -4.95 -24.67 10.24
C LYS A 156 -5.30 -23.41 9.44
N ASP A 157 -6.16 -23.54 8.42
CA ASP A 157 -6.61 -22.40 7.62
C ASP A 157 -7.50 -21.46 8.43
N GLY A 158 -8.33 -22.02 9.30
CA GLY A 158 -9.16 -21.27 10.23
C GLY A 158 -8.35 -20.47 11.25
N GLU A 159 -7.29 -21.05 11.81
CA GLU A 159 -6.34 -20.36 12.69
C GLU A 159 -5.62 -19.22 11.95
N ARG A 160 -5.18 -19.44 10.70
CA ARG A 160 -4.58 -18.38 9.87
C ARG A 160 -5.58 -17.24 9.61
N LEU A 161 -6.82 -17.56 9.25
CA LEU A 161 -7.86 -16.57 8.99
C LEU A 161 -8.15 -15.77 10.27
N LEU A 162 -8.27 -16.41 11.44
CA LEU A 162 -8.46 -15.71 12.71
C LEU A 162 -7.28 -14.79 13.05
N LEU A 163 -6.06 -15.18 12.71
CA LEU A 163 -4.87 -14.36 12.88
C LEU A 163 -4.90 -13.13 11.97
N GLU A 164 -5.26 -13.28 10.69
CA GLU A 164 -5.45 -12.18 9.74
C GLU A 164 -6.51 -11.17 10.26
N LEU A 165 -7.58 -11.66 10.87
CA LEU A 165 -8.66 -10.83 11.41
C LEU A 165 -8.32 -10.09 12.70
N THR A 166 -7.44 -10.66 13.52
CA THR A 166 -7.03 -10.10 14.81
C THR A 166 -5.79 -9.22 14.69
N ALA A 167 -4.91 -9.47 13.71
CA ALA A 167 -3.70 -8.69 13.47
C ALA A 167 -3.96 -7.21 13.10
N GLY A 168 -5.17 -6.88 12.65
CA GLY A 168 -5.55 -5.50 12.31
C GLY A 168 -6.41 -4.77 13.35
N SER A 169 -6.68 -5.37 14.52
CA SER A 169 -7.59 -4.78 15.53
C SER A 169 -6.91 -4.13 16.72
N ASP A 170 -5.63 -4.40 16.97
CA ASP A 170 -4.91 -3.84 18.10
C ASP A 170 -3.99 -2.69 17.65
N ASP A 171 -4.46 -1.46 17.80
CA ASP A 171 -3.62 -0.27 18.01
C ASP A 171 -2.97 -0.30 19.42
N SER A 172 -3.11 -1.39 20.17
CA SER A 172 -2.36 -1.60 21.39
C SER A 172 -0.89 -1.77 21.02
N PRO A 173 0.02 -0.89 21.48
CA PRO A 173 1.45 -1.11 21.28
C PRO A 173 1.77 -2.48 21.87
N VAL A 174 2.21 -3.41 21.01
CA VAL A 174 2.80 -4.66 21.46
C VAL A 174 3.87 -4.25 22.46
N ALA A 175 3.74 -4.67 23.71
CA ALA A 175 4.75 -4.40 24.72
C ALA A 175 6.05 -5.02 24.21
N GLU A 176 6.92 -4.18 23.66
CA GLU A 176 8.24 -4.59 23.22
C GLU A 176 8.92 -5.27 24.39
N ALA A 177 9.23 -6.56 24.24
CA ALA A 177 10.15 -7.21 25.17
C ALA A 177 11.42 -6.37 25.16
N ALA A 178 11.78 -5.80 26.32
CA ALA A 178 12.92 -4.91 26.46
C ALA A 178 14.19 -5.63 26.00
N ASP A 179 14.62 -5.38 24.75
CA ASP A 179 15.92 -5.85 24.26
C ASP A 179 16.98 -5.02 24.98
N PRO A 180 17.88 -5.63 25.78
CA PRO A 180 18.91 -4.91 26.52
C PRO A 180 19.90 -4.12 25.64
N ARG A 181 19.81 -4.21 24.31
CA ARG A 181 20.58 -3.39 23.34
C ARG A 181 19.91 -2.05 22.97
N THR A 182 18.71 -1.76 23.46
CA THR A 182 17.94 -0.52 23.15
C THR A 182 18.38 0.73 23.91
N THR A 183 19.53 0.74 24.59
CA THR A 183 19.96 1.89 25.40
C THR A 183 20.25 3.16 24.60
N MET A 184 20.36 3.08 23.27
CA MET A 184 20.23 4.24 22.38
C MET A 184 19.50 3.84 21.10
N LEU A 185 18.16 3.99 21.09
CA LEU A 185 17.44 4.11 19.82
C LEU A 185 18.14 5.21 19.01
N PRO A 186 18.53 4.97 17.74
CA PRO A 186 19.06 6.02 16.91
C PRO A 186 18.08 7.20 16.90
N ASP A 187 18.59 8.44 16.90
CA ASP A 187 17.77 9.65 16.83
C ASP A 187 17.03 9.70 15.47
N LEU A 188 15.91 8.96 15.41
CA LEU A 188 15.07 8.82 14.24
C LEU A 188 14.27 10.11 14.12
N LYS A 189 14.72 10.98 13.21
CA LYS A 189 14.00 12.20 12.92
C LYS A 189 12.64 11.87 12.29
N PRO A 190 11.61 12.68 12.52
CA PRO A 190 10.38 12.61 11.74
C PRO A 190 10.72 12.69 10.25
N LEU A 191 10.22 11.75 9.45
CA LEU A 191 10.46 11.76 8.01
C LEU A 191 9.82 13.00 7.41
N LYS A 192 10.62 13.81 6.69
CA LYS A 192 10.11 14.96 5.95
C LYS A 192 8.97 14.53 5.04
N GLN A 193 7.81 15.15 5.11
CA GLN A 193 6.72 14.85 4.20
C GLN A 193 7.09 15.25 2.77
N ILE A 194 6.89 14.37 1.80
CA ILE A 194 7.05 14.71 0.38
C ILE A 194 5.78 15.42 -0.07
N THR A 195 5.92 16.66 -0.51
CA THR A 195 4.81 17.43 -1.08
C THR A 195 4.65 17.04 -2.54
N VAL A 196 3.57 16.33 -2.85
CA VAL A 196 3.16 16.06 -4.23
C VAL A 196 2.72 17.40 -4.86
N PRO A 197 3.19 17.75 -6.08
CA PRO A 197 2.77 18.99 -6.74
C PRO A 197 1.25 19.06 -6.89
N SER A 198 0.63 20.13 -6.39
CA SER A 198 -0.82 20.36 -6.45
C SER A 198 -1.28 21.11 -7.70
N GLN A 199 -0.38 21.36 -8.65
CA GLN A 199 -0.70 22.07 -9.87
C GLN A 199 -1.58 21.18 -10.76
N THR A 200 -2.59 21.79 -11.39
CA THR A 200 -3.47 21.13 -12.35
C THR A 200 -3.22 21.74 -13.73
N PRO A 201 -2.34 21.15 -14.55
CA PRO A 201 -2.13 21.58 -15.92
C PRO A 201 -3.41 21.54 -16.78
N PRO A 202 -3.43 22.24 -17.92
CA PRO A 202 -4.53 22.15 -18.89
C PRO A 202 -4.82 20.71 -19.31
N ALA A 203 -6.09 20.35 -19.45
CA ALA A 203 -6.47 19.02 -19.92
C ALA A 203 -6.12 18.85 -21.41
N ASN A 204 -5.45 17.75 -21.76
CA ASN A 204 -5.23 17.34 -23.14
C ASN A 204 -6.14 16.15 -23.44
N PRO A 205 -7.17 16.29 -24.31
CA PRO A 205 -8.12 15.21 -24.57
C PRO A 205 -7.54 14.05 -25.41
N ALA A 206 -6.39 14.25 -26.06
CA ALA A 206 -5.78 13.27 -26.98
C ALA A 206 -4.26 13.15 -26.80
N PRO A 207 -3.74 12.83 -25.59
CA PRO A 207 -2.31 12.85 -25.30
C PRO A 207 -1.53 11.81 -26.11
N PHE A 208 -2.15 10.68 -26.44
CA PHE A 208 -1.54 9.61 -27.24
C PHE A 208 -1.47 9.91 -28.74
N MET A 209 -2.07 11.01 -29.21
CA MET A 209 -1.89 11.48 -30.59
C MET A 209 -0.61 12.30 -30.75
N ILE A 210 0.03 12.70 -29.65
CA ILE A 210 1.32 13.39 -29.67
C ILE A 210 2.38 12.42 -30.20
N LYS A 211 2.95 12.74 -31.34
CA LYS A 211 4.06 11.99 -31.92
C LYS A 211 5.36 12.43 -31.25
N GLY A 212 6.10 11.49 -30.67
CA GLY A 212 7.40 11.75 -30.04
C GLY A 212 7.30 12.14 -28.58
N ARG A 213 7.98 13.22 -28.18
CA ARG A 213 8.07 13.64 -26.77
C ARG A 213 6.88 14.51 -26.35
N TRP A 214 6.38 14.29 -25.15
CA TRP A 214 5.44 15.17 -24.45
C TRP A 214 6.25 16.31 -23.84
N LEU A 215 6.13 17.51 -24.40
CA LEU A 215 6.95 18.68 -24.05
C LEU A 215 6.18 19.77 -23.30
N GLU A 216 4.87 19.63 -23.17
CA GLU A 216 3.98 20.62 -22.56
C GLU A 216 3.36 20.06 -21.28
N ASP A 217 3.08 20.96 -20.33
CA ASP A 217 2.31 20.62 -19.14
C ASP A 217 0.90 20.16 -19.55
N MET A 218 0.46 19.00 -19.06
CA MET A 218 -0.87 18.49 -19.41
C MET A 218 -1.48 17.60 -18.34
N THR A 219 -2.81 17.65 -18.27
CA THR A 219 -3.63 16.68 -17.55
C THR A 219 -4.20 15.68 -18.54
N VAL A 220 -3.90 14.40 -18.36
CA VAL A 220 -4.48 13.30 -19.14
C VAL A 220 -5.81 12.90 -18.51
N PRO A 221 -6.94 12.98 -19.24
CA PRO A 221 -8.23 12.60 -18.71
C PRO A 221 -8.30 11.10 -18.37
N PRO A 222 -9.27 10.66 -17.54
CA PRO A 222 -9.42 9.26 -17.20
C PRO A 222 -9.69 8.43 -18.46
N LEU A 223 -8.80 7.49 -18.78
CA LEU A 223 -8.94 6.64 -19.95
C LEU A 223 -8.32 5.27 -19.72
N LYS A 224 -8.81 4.29 -20.49
CA LYS A 224 -8.22 2.96 -20.60
C LYS A 224 -7.40 2.90 -21.88
N GLN A 225 -6.11 2.63 -21.78
CA GLN A 225 -5.22 2.64 -22.95
C GLN A 225 -4.27 1.46 -22.93
N LYS A 226 -4.20 0.76 -24.06
CA LYS A 226 -3.09 -0.14 -24.36
C LYS A 226 -1.98 0.66 -25.01
N ILE A 227 -0.85 0.78 -24.33
CA ILE A 227 0.34 1.48 -24.79
C ILE A 227 1.13 0.54 -25.69
N SER A 228 1.33 0.92 -26.95
CA SER A 228 2.04 0.12 -27.96
C SER A 228 3.44 0.63 -28.28
N GLY A 229 3.82 1.80 -27.76
CA GLY A 229 5.12 2.41 -28.00
C GLY A 229 5.57 3.26 -26.81
N ASN A 230 6.82 3.69 -26.84
CA ASN A 230 7.40 4.42 -25.72
C ASN A 230 6.78 5.80 -25.57
N ILE A 231 6.50 6.18 -24.33
CA ILE A 231 6.09 7.53 -23.96
C ILE A 231 7.33 8.24 -23.44
N LEU A 232 7.70 9.35 -24.07
CA LEU A 232 8.84 10.15 -23.65
C LEU A 232 8.34 11.50 -23.14
N ILE A 233 8.65 11.85 -21.91
CA ILE A 233 8.21 13.09 -21.26
C ILE A 233 9.43 13.98 -21.04
N GLY A 234 9.36 15.25 -21.43
CA GLY A 234 10.44 16.22 -21.25
C GLY A 234 11.65 16.01 -22.16
N HIS A 235 12.62 16.92 -22.03
CA HIS A 235 13.84 16.92 -22.84
C HIS A 235 15.01 17.62 -22.15
N PHE A 236 16.05 16.87 -21.78
CA PHE A 236 17.23 17.39 -21.08
C PHE A 236 17.96 18.49 -21.86
N GLU A 237 18.37 18.21 -23.10
CA GLU A 237 19.16 19.15 -23.91
C GLU A 237 18.45 20.49 -24.16
N LYS A 238 17.12 20.44 -24.32
CA LYS A 238 16.28 21.63 -24.52
C LYS A 238 15.83 22.28 -23.22
N LYS A 239 16.18 21.70 -22.07
CA LYS A 239 15.77 22.15 -20.73
C LYS A 239 14.26 22.30 -20.59
N ILE A 240 13.49 21.42 -21.22
CA ILE A 240 12.02 21.42 -21.16
C ILE A 240 11.58 20.46 -20.07
N SER A 241 10.89 20.99 -19.06
CA SER A 241 10.48 20.25 -17.86
C SER A 241 8.98 20.23 -17.63
N PRO A 242 8.22 19.42 -18.39
CA PRO A 242 6.78 19.41 -18.29
C PRO A 242 6.29 18.70 -17.02
N LEU A 243 5.13 19.13 -16.52
CA LEU A 243 4.32 18.42 -15.54
C LEU A 243 3.19 17.68 -16.25
N VAL A 244 3.21 16.36 -16.18
CA VAL A 244 2.16 15.49 -16.71
C VAL A 244 1.38 14.88 -15.54
N VAL A 245 0.08 15.17 -15.46
CA VAL A 245 -0.81 14.67 -14.40
C VAL A 245 -1.84 13.73 -15.01
N LEU A 246 -2.00 12.53 -14.46
CA LEU A 246 -3.11 11.65 -14.79
C LEU A 246 -4.28 11.92 -13.85
N ALA A 247 -5.43 12.26 -14.42
CA ALA A 247 -6.66 12.34 -13.66
C ALA A 247 -7.02 10.97 -13.03
N PRO A 248 -7.71 10.94 -11.87
CA PRO A 248 -8.14 9.69 -11.24
C PRO A 248 -8.92 8.76 -12.17
N GLY A 249 -8.63 7.45 -12.12
CA GLY A 249 -9.33 6.42 -12.90
C GLY A 249 -8.65 6.02 -14.21
N ASN A 250 -7.41 6.46 -14.46
CA ASN A 250 -6.61 5.97 -15.58
C ASN A 250 -6.25 4.48 -15.42
N ALA A 251 -6.29 3.72 -16.51
CA ALA A 251 -5.85 2.32 -16.53
C ALA A 251 -5.04 2.03 -17.80
N TRP A 252 -3.73 1.89 -17.65
CA TRP A 252 -2.82 1.72 -18.78
C TRP A 252 -2.18 0.33 -18.75
N SER A 253 -2.08 -0.31 -19.90
CA SER A 253 -1.37 -1.58 -20.06
C SER A 253 -0.36 -1.51 -21.19
N GLY A 254 0.86 -1.97 -20.95
CA GLY A 254 1.89 -2.11 -21.98
C GLY A 254 1.93 -3.51 -22.59
N SER A 255 2.69 -3.64 -23.67
CA SER A 255 3.30 -4.92 -24.08
C SER A 255 4.72 -5.02 -23.51
N GLN A 256 5.34 -6.21 -23.57
CA GLN A 256 6.74 -6.37 -23.16
C GLN A 256 7.66 -5.31 -23.80
N GLY A 257 8.43 -4.61 -22.96
CA GLY A 257 9.38 -3.58 -23.36
C GLY A 257 8.79 -2.18 -23.59
N VAL A 258 7.49 -1.96 -23.32
CA VAL A 258 6.92 -0.61 -23.35
C VAL A 258 7.44 0.21 -22.19
N ARG A 259 7.97 1.39 -22.52
CA ARG A 259 8.59 2.28 -21.54
C ARG A 259 7.92 3.65 -21.49
N LEU A 260 7.76 4.18 -20.27
CA LEU A 260 7.49 5.59 -20.01
C LEU A 260 8.76 6.20 -19.42
N ASP A 261 9.45 7.04 -20.18
CA ASP A 261 10.66 7.73 -19.73
C ASP A 261 10.38 9.21 -19.47
N VAL A 262 10.81 9.71 -18.31
CA VAL A 262 10.75 11.13 -17.95
C VAL A 262 12.16 11.71 -17.94
N SER A 263 12.42 12.76 -18.72
CA SER A 263 13.71 13.44 -18.79
C SER A 263 13.57 14.92 -18.49
N LEU A 264 14.07 15.40 -17.34
CA LEU A 264 13.69 16.71 -16.76
C LEU A 264 12.17 16.88 -16.75
N GLY A 265 11.49 16.52 -15.67
CA GLY A 265 10.03 16.63 -15.68
C GLY A 265 9.38 15.90 -14.53
N LYS A 266 8.06 16.03 -14.46
CA LYS A 266 7.26 15.42 -13.41
C LYS A 266 6.13 14.62 -14.00
N PHE A 267 5.93 13.41 -13.47
CA PHE A 267 4.82 12.56 -13.81
C PHE A 267 4.05 12.25 -12.53
N HIS A 268 2.75 12.55 -12.50
CA HIS A 268 1.91 12.31 -11.34
C HIS A 268 0.70 11.47 -11.73
N ALA A 269 0.55 10.31 -11.10
CA ALA A 269 -0.63 9.47 -11.22
C ALA A 269 -1.31 9.30 -9.86
N THR A 270 -2.60 9.61 -9.80
CA THR A 270 -3.44 9.34 -8.63
C THR A 270 -4.55 8.36 -9.00
N LYS A 271 -4.89 7.41 -8.12
CA LYS A 271 -6.02 6.46 -8.30
C LYS A 271 -6.02 5.80 -9.68
N SER A 272 -4.85 5.35 -10.12
CA SER A 272 -4.60 4.81 -11.46
C SER A 272 -4.14 3.36 -11.40
N ARG A 273 -4.27 2.63 -12.51
CA ARG A 273 -3.80 1.25 -12.67
C ARG A 273 -2.80 1.16 -13.81
N PHE A 274 -1.68 0.49 -13.57
CA PHE A 274 -0.66 0.24 -14.57
C PHE A 274 -0.35 -1.24 -14.62
N LYS A 275 -0.18 -1.77 -15.83
CA LYS A 275 0.20 -3.17 -16.05
C LYS A 275 1.29 -3.26 -17.11
N GLN A 276 2.39 -3.95 -16.84
CA GLN A 276 3.44 -4.23 -17.85
C GLN A 276 4.02 -2.97 -18.49
N ILE A 277 4.37 -1.97 -17.66
CA ILE A 277 5.00 -0.74 -18.11
C ILE A 277 6.30 -0.55 -17.33
N ASP A 278 7.39 -0.29 -18.06
CA ASP A 278 8.66 0.09 -17.46
C ASP A 278 8.71 1.62 -17.33
N PHE A 279 8.83 2.11 -16.11
CA PHE A 279 8.99 3.52 -15.78
C PHE A 279 10.47 3.85 -15.64
N GLY A 280 10.93 4.78 -16.47
CA GLY A 280 12.29 5.27 -16.45
C GLY A 280 12.37 6.77 -16.16
N GLY A 281 13.48 7.18 -15.55
CA GLY A 281 13.79 8.59 -15.33
C GLY A 281 15.21 8.92 -15.78
N ASP A 282 15.39 10.04 -16.48
CA ASP A 282 16.70 10.54 -16.90
C ASP A 282 16.87 11.99 -16.45
N ASN A 283 17.57 12.16 -15.33
CA ASN A 283 17.99 13.45 -14.78
C ASN A 283 16.86 14.39 -14.32
N ALA A 284 17.04 14.94 -13.11
CA ALA A 284 16.11 15.78 -12.36
C ALA A 284 14.62 15.52 -12.66
N CYS A 285 14.20 14.26 -12.55
CA CYS A 285 12.82 13.86 -12.79
C CYS A 285 12.17 13.26 -11.53
N GLU A 286 10.88 13.47 -11.41
CA GLU A 286 10.09 13.06 -10.24
C GLU A 286 8.82 12.35 -10.71
N LEU A 287 8.64 11.11 -10.27
CA LEU A 287 7.49 10.29 -10.59
C LEU A 287 6.72 10.00 -9.29
N TYR A 288 5.45 10.42 -9.25
CA TYR A 288 4.57 10.31 -8.09
C TYR A 288 3.41 9.38 -8.39
N PHE A 289 3.20 8.40 -7.53
CA PHE A 289 2.10 7.45 -7.60
C PHE A 289 1.35 7.44 -6.27
N THR A 290 0.07 7.79 -6.30
CA THR A 290 -0.76 7.91 -5.09
C THR A 290 -2.05 7.11 -5.25
N ASN A 291 -2.33 6.16 -4.36
CA ASN A 291 -3.50 5.27 -4.47
C ASN A 291 -3.51 4.45 -5.77
N CYS A 292 -2.35 4.03 -6.27
CA CYS A 292 -2.22 3.32 -7.54
C CYS A 292 -2.02 1.81 -7.39
N PHE A 293 -2.46 1.05 -8.39
CA PHE A 293 -2.19 -0.39 -8.52
C PHE A 293 -1.20 -0.61 -9.67
N LEU A 294 -0.04 -1.20 -9.40
CA LEU A 294 1.07 -1.36 -10.35
C LEU A 294 1.43 -2.84 -10.48
N ASP A 295 1.02 -3.46 -11.57
CA ASP A 295 1.16 -4.91 -11.81
C ASP A 295 2.23 -5.18 -12.87
N ASP A 296 3.26 -5.96 -12.52
CA ASP A 296 4.37 -6.29 -13.43
C ASP A 296 4.99 -5.01 -14.05
N CYS A 297 5.20 -3.99 -13.21
CA CYS A 297 5.84 -2.73 -13.62
C CYS A 297 7.30 -2.73 -13.15
N SER A 298 8.17 -1.96 -13.80
CA SER A 298 9.52 -1.74 -13.28
C SER A 298 9.90 -0.28 -13.20
N PHE A 299 10.75 0.07 -12.24
CA PHE A 299 11.26 1.41 -11.98
C PHE A 299 12.77 1.38 -12.06
N ALA A 300 13.33 2.21 -12.94
CA ALA A 300 14.76 2.27 -13.11
C ALA A 300 15.21 3.67 -13.50
N LYS A 301 16.43 4.02 -13.12
CA LYS A 301 17.10 5.12 -13.77
C LYS A 301 17.35 4.78 -15.25
N SER A 302 17.07 5.74 -16.12
CA SER A 302 17.36 5.73 -17.54
C SER A 302 18.48 6.74 -17.87
N GLY A 303 18.99 6.68 -19.09
CA GLY A 303 20.07 7.56 -19.56
C GLY A 303 21.47 7.23 -19.02
N GLY A 304 22.48 7.84 -19.65
CA GLY A 304 23.91 7.58 -19.38
C GLY A 304 24.57 8.51 -18.36
N TRP A 305 23.84 9.46 -17.78
CA TRP A 305 24.38 10.44 -16.85
C TRP A 305 24.36 9.94 -15.41
N TRP A 306 25.50 9.95 -14.71
CA TRP A 306 25.65 9.50 -13.33
C TRP A 306 26.25 10.62 -12.47
N GLY A 307 25.90 10.72 -11.19
CA GLY A 307 26.60 11.61 -10.26
C GLY A 307 25.93 12.94 -9.88
N MET A 308 24.61 13.07 -10.03
CA MET A 308 23.84 14.09 -9.31
C MET A 308 23.04 13.40 -8.19
N ASP A 309 23.05 13.98 -6.98
CA ASP A 309 22.30 13.50 -5.83
C ASP A 309 20.83 13.25 -6.21
N GLN A 310 20.49 11.99 -6.46
CA GLN A 310 19.15 11.51 -6.82
C GLN A 310 18.58 12.16 -8.08
N ALA A 311 19.30 11.98 -9.20
CA ALA A 311 18.87 12.37 -10.54
C ALA A 311 17.45 11.90 -10.90
N VAL A 312 16.97 10.80 -10.31
CA VAL A 312 15.61 10.28 -10.50
C VAL A 312 14.96 10.06 -9.15
N LYS A 313 13.70 10.44 -9.00
CA LYS A 313 12.94 10.23 -7.77
C LYS A 313 11.63 9.52 -8.05
N PHE A 314 11.41 8.40 -7.36
CA PHE A 314 10.15 7.66 -7.37
C PHE A 314 9.48 7.80 -6.01
N TYR A 315 8.19 8.18 -6.00
CA TYR A 315 7.37 8.30 -4.80
C TYR A 315 6.10 7.47 -4.94
N PHE A 316 5.83 6.63 -3.94
CA PHE A 316 4.65 5.79 -3.85
C PHE A 316 3.94 6.04 -2.53
N GLU A 317 2.64 6.27 -2.57
CA GLU A 317 1.81 6.45 -1.39
C GLU A 317 0.50 5.68 -1.52
N ASN A 318 0.22 4.81 -0.55
CA ASN A 318 -0.97 3.96 -0.55
C ASN A 318 -1.12 3.13 -1.85
N CYS A 319 -0.01 2.59 -2.36
CA CYS A 319 0.02 1.82 -3.59
C CYS A 319 0.06 0.31 -3.32
N VAL A 320 -0.42 -0.47 -4.28
CA VAL A 320 -0.22 -1.92 -4.33
C VAL A 320 0.64 -2.23 -5.54
N ILE A 321 1.74 -2.94 -5.33
CA ILE A 321 2.75 -3.24 -6.33
C ILE A 321 2.96 -4.76 -6.36
N THR A 322 2.86 -5.37 -7.53
CA THR A 322 2.90 -6.84 -7.67
C THR A 322 3.90 -7.30 -8.73
N GLU A 323 4.49 -8.48 -8.50
CA GLU A 323 5.36 -9.24 -9.43
C GLU A 323 6.73 -8.58 -9.71
N ARG A 324 6.76 -7.36 -10.24
CA ARG A 324 8.00 -6.62 -10.55
C ARG A 324 8.01 -5.24 -9.88
N PHE A 325 9.22 -4.79 -9.53
CA PHE A 325 9.44 -3.45 -8.98
C PHE A 325 10.69 -2.78 -9.56
N ALA A 326 11.87 -3.36 -9.42
CA ALA A 326 13.11 -2.67 -9.79
C ALA A 326 14.14 -3.64 -10.37
N THR A 327 14.95 -3.17 -11.33
CA THR A 327 15.96 -4.01 -12.00
C THR A 327 17.37 -3.78 -11.46
N LYS A 328 17.69 -2.58 -10.96
CA LYS A 328 18.89 -2.26 -10.16
C LYS A 328 18.77 -0.81 -9.66
N MET A 329 18.86 -0.58 -8.36
CA MET A 329 18.84 0.79 -7.81
C MET A 329 20.20 1.15 -7.22
N ASN A 330 20.70 2.32 -7.59
CA ASN A 330 21.87 2.92 -6.97
C ASN A 330 21.39 4.15 -6.20
N VAL A 331 21.50 4.10 -4.87
CA VAL A 331 20.99 5.13 -3.95
C VAL A 331 21.53 6.54 -4.26
N PRO A 332 22.81 6.73 -4.64
CA PRO A 332 23.30 8.06 -5.05
C PRO A 332 22.57 8.65 -6.26
N ASP A 333 22.10 7.83 -7.20
CA ASP A 333 21.51 8.30 -8.46
C ASP A 333 19.97 8.25 -8.47
N THR A 334 19.39 7.44 -7.59
CA THR A 334 17.95 7.12 -7.59
C THR A 334 17.39 7.27 -6.17
N GLY A 335 16.57 8.30 -5.98
CA GLY A 335 15.70 8.44 -4.83
C GLY A 335 14.46 7.54 -4.97
N PHE A 336 14.14 6.76 -3.95
CA PHE A 336 12.92 5.96 -3.91
C PHE A 336 12.24 5.99 -2.53
N ARG A 337 10.99 6.42 -2.51
CA ARG A 337 10.19 6.44 -1.29
C ARG A 337 8.87 5.75 -1.49
N ALA A 338 8.55 4.80 -0.62
CA ALA A 338 7.23 4.20 -0.53
C ALA A 338 6.67 4.39 0.88
N GLN A 339 5.40 4.77 0.96
CA GLN A 339 4.71 5.00 2.22
C GLN A 339 3.34 4.33 2.22
N SER A 340 3.08 3.51 3.24
CA SER A 340 1.79 2.80 3.37
C SER A 340 1.46 1.95 2.14
N CYS A 341 2.47 1.33 1.52
CA CYS A 341 2.30 0.51 0.33
C CYS A 341 2.28 -0.98 0.64
N VAL A 342 1.68 -1.77 -0.25
CA VAL A 342 1.75 -3.24 -0.25
C VAL A 342 2.59 -3.71 -1.43
N PHE A 343 3.56 -4.58 -1.16
CA PHE A 343 4.39 -5.24 -2.16
C PHE A 343 4.10 -6.74 -2.11
N GLU A 344 3.74 -7.35 -3.24
CA GLU A 344 3.38 -8.77 -3.31
C GLU A 344 4.19 -9.52 -4.36
N LYS A 345 4.79 -10.65 -3.97
CA LYS A 345 5.51 -11.58 -4.86
C LYS A 345 6.59 -10.90 -5.69
N ILE A 346 7.32 -9.97 -5.07
CA ILE A 346 8.38 -9.21 -5.74
C ILE A 346 9.73 -9.79 -5.37
N GLU A 347 10.54 -10.05 -6.39
CA GLU A 347 11.99 -10.23 -6.24
C GLU A 347 12.66 -8.86 -6.29
N PHE A 348 13.07 -8.33 -5.12
CA PHE A 348 13.67 -7.00 -5.06
C PHE A 348 15.11 -7.02 -5.58
N ALA A 349 15.42 -6.09 -6.49
CA ALA A 349 16.80 -5.80 -6.82
C ALA A 349 17.57 -5.24 -5.61
N ARG A 350 18.87 -5.50 -5.58
CA ARG A 350 19.78 -4.96 -4.57
C ARG A 350 19.94 -3.45 -4.69
N PHE A 351 20.17 -2.81 -3.56
CA PHE A 351 20.43 -1.39 -3.46
C PHE A 351 21.91 -1.13 -3.24
N GLY A 352 22.53 -0.46 -4.21
CA GLY A 352 23.90 0.01 -4.08
C GLY A 352 23.98 1.29 -3.27
N PHE A 353 24.73 1.28 -2.16
CA PHE A 353 24.98 2.48 -1.33
C PHE A 353 26.26 3.24 -1.74
N ALA A 354 26.94 2.79 -2.80
CA ALA A 354 28.23 3.29 -3.25
C ALA A 354 29.25 3.39 -2.10
N LYS A 355 29.75 4.60 -1.79
CA LYS A 355 30.76 4.84 -0.74
C LYS A 355 30.17 5.27 0.60
N LYS A 356 28.85 5.29 0.75
CA LYS A 356 28.16 5.69 1.99
C LYS A 356 27.66 4.45 2.70
N GLU A 357 27.56 4.52 4.02
CA GLU A 357 27.00 3.44 4.80
C GLU A 357 25.47 3.51 4.75
N PRO A 358 24.74 2.39 4.79
CA PRO A 358 23.28 2.39 4.87
C PRO A 358 22.74 3.26 6.03
N ALA A 359 23.49 3.34 7.14
CA ALA A 359 23.18 4.19 8.29
C ALA A 359 23.05 5.68 7.92
N ASP A 360 23.84 6.17 6.96
CA ASP A 360 23.79 7.56 6.50
C ASP A 360 22.46 7.91 5.82
N TYR A 361 21.73 6.90 5.35
CA TYR A 361 20.47 7.06 4.63
C TYR A 361 19.24 6.89 5.53
N VAL A 362 19.40 6.50 6.79
CA VAL A 362 18.29 6.24 7.72
C VAL A 362 17.35 7.44 7.87
N ASN A 363 17.91 8.66 7.81
CA ASN A 363 17.17 9.92 7.89
C ASN A 363 17.00 10.61 6.51
N HIS A 364 17.39 9.96 5.42
CA HIS A 364 17.30 10.56 4.10
C HIS A 364 15.84 10.65 3.65
N PRO A 365 15.35 11.82 3.17
CA PRO A 365 13.93 12.02 2.88
C PRO A 365 13.39 11.16 1.74
N TRP A 366 14.29 10.63 0.91
CA TRP A 366 13.96 9.96 -0.35
C TRP A 366 14.34 8.50 -0.39
N GLU A 367 14.98 7.90 0.64
CA GLU A 367 15.47 6.50 0.59
C GLU A 367 14.83 5.69 1.70
N LYS A 368 13.51 5.51 1.61
CA LYS A 368 12.73 4.93 2.71
C LYS A 368 11.52 4.15 2.21
N LEU A 369 11.36 2.96 2.78
CA LEU A 369 10.13 2.17 2.75
C LEU A 369 9.50 2.29 4.14
N ASN A 370 8.40 3.03 4.26
CA ASN A 370 7.84 3.40 5.55
C ASN A 370 6.41 2.89 5.69
N ASN A 371 6.11 2.19 6.79
CA ASN A 371 4.78 1.63 7.04
C ASN A 371 4.29 0.74 5.89
N CYS A 372 5.19 -0.03 5.26
CA CYS A 372 4.84 -0.88 4.12
C CYS A 372 4.63 -2.34 4.55
N ARG A 373 3.81 -3.07 3.78
CA ARG A 373 3.58 -4.51 3.94
C ARG A 373 4.20 -5.27 2.77
N PHE A 374 4.97 -6.30 3.05
CA PHE A 374 5.60 -7.18 2.06
C PHE A 374 5.02 -8.58 2.21
N VAL A 375 4.53 -9.17 1.10
CA VAL A 375 3.85 -10.47 1.10
C VAL A 375 4.49 -11.39 0.06
N GLY A 376 5.17 -12.44 0.51
CA GLY A 376 5.80 -13.42 -0.38
C GLY A 376 6.95 -12.85 -1.22
N CYS A 377 7.62 -11.80 -0.74
CA CYS A 377 8.73 -11.15 -1.45
C CYS A 377 10.08 -11.82 -1.17
N GLU A 378 11.02 -11.69 -2.10
CA GLU A 378 12.45 -11.91 -1.86
C GLU A 378 13.11 -10.57 -1.56
N ILE A 379 13.63 -10.41 -0.33
CA ILE A 379 14.11 -9.15 0.23
C ILE A 379 15.62 -9.24 0.47
N PRO A 380 16.45 -8.53 -0.30
CA PRO A 380 17.87 -8.41 0.01
C PRO A 380 18.10 -7.57 1.26
N ILE A 381 19.20 -7.82 1.99
CA ILE A 381 19.57 -7.08 3.22
C ILE A 381 19.60 -5.56 2.97
N SER A 382 20.09 -5.14 1.80
CA SER A 382 20.16 -3.74 1.37
C SER A 382 18.79 -3.06 1.35
N VAL A 383 17.71 -3.77 0.99
CA VAL A 383 16.34 -3.26 1.07
C VAL A 383 15.84 -3.23 2.51
N LEU A 384 16.16 -4.26 3.30
CA LEU A 384 15.76 -4.35 4.69
C LEU A 384 16.26 -3.14 5.50
N LEU A 385 17.50 -2.69 5.27
CA LEU A 385 18.11 -1.52 5.91
C LEU A 385 17.40 -0.19 5.59
N LEU A 386 16.62 -0.15 4.52
CA LEU A 386 15.87 1.02 4.08
C LEU A 386 14.42 1.03 4.60
N THR A 387 14.01 0.00 5.35
CA THR A 387 12.67 -0.09 5.91
C THR A 387 12.50 0.68 7.23
N ARG A 388 11.26 1.05 7.55
CA ARG A 388 10.84 1.65 8.83
C ARG A 388 9.38 1.29 9.06
N ASP A 389 9.09 0.70 10.22
CA ASP A 389 7.73 0.32 10.62
C ASP A 389 7.04 -0.60 9.59
N CYS A 390 7.81 -1.50 8.95
CA CYS A 390 7.30 -2.39 7.91
C CYS A 390 6.96 -3.80 8.43
N ILE A 391 6.01 -4.45 7.77
CA ILE A 391 5.57 -5.82 8.06
C ILE A 391 6.00 -6.74 6.93
N PHE A 392 6.56 -7.90 7.27
CA PHE A 392 6.99 -8.92 6.32
C PHE A 392 6.24 -10.23 6.56
N GLU A 393 5.54 -10.72 5.54
CA GLU A 393 4.73 -11.92 5.60
C GLU A 393 5.21 -12.92 4.56
N SER A 394 5.62 -14.11 5.01
CA SER A 394 6.08 -15.18 4.12
C SER A 394 7.20 -14.75 3.15
N CYS A 395 8.02 -13.76 3.53
CA CYS A 395 9.12 -13.28 2.72
C CYS A 395 10.38 -14.15 2.92
N ILE A 396 11.24 -14.19 1.90
CA ILE A 396 12.56 -14.80 1.96
C ILE A 396 13.59 -13.68 2.03
N PHE A 397 14.50 -13.75 2.99
CA PHE A 397 15.61 -12.80 3.11
C PHE A 397 16.85 -13.40 2.49
N VAL A 398 17.51 -12.64 1.63
CA VAL A 398 18.71 -13.08 0.91
C VAL A 398 19.87 -12.13 1.18
N ASP A 399 21.07 -12.69 1.24
CA ASP A 399 22.29 -11.90 1.36
C ASP A 399 22.48 -11.01 0.12
N ASP A 400 23.23 -9.92 0.29
CA ASP A 400 23.79 -9.16 -0.82
C ASP A 400 25.20 -9.71 -1.12
N PRO A 401 25.39 -10.74 -1.96
CA PRO A 401 26.74 -11.17 -2.31
C PRO A 401 27.47 -10.05 -3.04
N ASP A 402 28.73 -9.86 -2.63
CA ASP A 402 29.66 -8.83 -3.07
C ASP A 402 29.84 -8.76 -4.60
#